data_AF-A0AAD8QUP5-F1
#
_entry.id   AF-A0AAD8QUP5-F1
#
_cell.length_a   1.000
_cell.length_b   1.000
_cell.length_c   1.000
_cell.angle_alpha   90.00
_cell.angle_beta   90.00
_cell.angle_gamma   90.00
#
_symmetry.space_group_name_H-M   'P 1'
#
loop_
_entity.id
_entity.type
_entity.pdbx_description
1 polymer ?
#
loop_
_entity_poly.entity_id
_entity_poly.type
_entity_poly.pdbx_seq_one_letter_code
_entity_poly.pdbx_strand_id
1 'polypeptide(L)'
;MFTLVFRIPAEKEQLFTAHREVKEQAMQAELRHARELKEAKAAAEAKLDESLKEYTNSIAVLRAEMEEETVARKAAQDRLALLEAEQKEYDRLVLQTDALALRLFPHSQAHAVNKVAERRVEQEMANPDAPWDPYDHLVALSARVQHMRSVDRHLADLLDVAIQICKVLWPKEPVPANITLTTNRLKHAGRRIREWKCSAARAGADAALRIACSWYDDLDLDAFHSLRADAPTDTDPARTAKRQDR
;
A
#
# COMPACT_ATOMS: atom_id res chain seq x y z
N MET A 1 -42.92 -30.30 124.89
CA MET A 1 -44.37 -30.02 124.83
C MET A 1 -44.67 -29.56 123.40
N PHE A 2 -45.64 -30.21 122.77
CA PHE A 2 -45.87 -30.31 121.32
C PHE A 2 -46.22 -28.99 120.61
N THR A 3 -45.58 -28.67 119.47
CA THR A 3 -46.12 -27.81 118.39
C THR A 3 -45.45 -28.14 117.04
N LEU A 4 -45.75 -29.31 116.48
CA LEU A 4 -45.19 -29.77 115.21
C LEU A 4 -46.25 -30.59 114.44
N VAL A 5 -47.45 -30.04 114.19
CA VAL A 5 -48.54 -30.82 113.53
C VAL A 5 -49.37 -30.06 112.47
N PHE A 6 -49.38 -28.73 112.35
CA PHE A 6 -50.36 -28.06 111.45
C PHE A 6 -49.81 -27.34 110.20
N ARG A 7 -48.61 -27.68 109.71
CA ARG A 7 -48.02 -27.03 108.51
C ARG A 7 -48.17 -27.81 107.20
N ILE A 8 -48.64 -29.06 107.26
CA ILE A 8 -48.65 -30.01 106.13
C ILE A 8 -49.83 -29.84 105.14
N PRO A 9 -51.05 -29.39 105.51
CA PRO A 9 -52.15 -29.29 104.54
C PRO A 9 -52.06 -28.06 103.63
N ALA A 10 -51.71 -26.88 104.16
CA ALA A 10 -51.66 -25.63 103.41
C ALA A 10 -50.50 -25.58 102.38
N GLU A 11 -49.34 -26.17 102.73
CA GLU A 11 -48.20 -26.29 101.81
C GLU A 11 -48.49 -27.26 100.66
N LYS A 12 -49.33 -28.29 100.90
CA LYS A 12 -49.74 -29.25 99.85
C LYS A 12 -50.67 -28.61 98.82
N GLU A 13 -51.56 -27.73 99.25
CA GLU A 13 -52.51 -27.01 98.40
C GLU A 13 -51.82 -25.89 97.58
N GLN A 14 -50.83 -25.21 98.18
CA GLN A 14 -49.94 -24.28 97.49
C GLN A 14 -49.01 -24.98 96.47
N LEU A 15 -48.49 -26.17 96.81
CA LEU A 15 -47.71 -26.98 95.85
C LEU A 15 -48.57 -27.48 94.69
N PHE A 16 -49.84 -27.81 94.93
CA PHE A 16 -50.74 -28.29 93.87
C PHE A 16 -51.14 -27.17 92.89
N THR A 17 -51.40 -25.97 93.41
CA THR A 17 -51.70 -24.78 92.62
C THR A 17 -50.47 -24.30 91.85
N ALA A 18 -49.30 -24.21 92.51
CA ALA A 18 -48.04 -23.90 91.85
C ALA A 18 -47.65 -24.95 90.79
N HIS A 19 -47.87 -26.25 91.06
CA HIS A 19 -47.60 -27.30 90.07
C HIS A 19 -48.55 -27.20 88.86
N ARG A 20 -49.81 -26.82 89.07
CA ARG A 20 -50.79 -26.58 88.00
C ARG A 20 -50.41 -25.35 87.16
N GLU A 21 -49.99 -24.25 87.80
CA GLU A 21 -49.53 -23.04 87.12
C GLU A 21 -48.25 -23.29 86.33
N VAL A 22 -47.26 -23.97 86.91
CA VAL A 22 -46.02 -24.35 86.20
C VAL A 22 -46.33 -25.24 85.00
N LYS A 23 -47.31 -26.14 85.12
CA LYS A 23 -47.74 -27.01 84.03
C LYS A 23 -48.48 -26.26 82.92
N GLU A 24 -49.33 -25.29 83.26
CA GLU A 24 -49.96 -24.39 82.29
C GLU A 24 -48.94 -23.46 81.61
N GLN A 25 -47.97 -22.93 82.35
CA GLN A 25 -46.88 -22.13 81.80
C GLN A 25 -45.97 -22.95 80.88
N ALA A 26 -45.63 -24.18 81.26
CA ALA A 26 -44.88 -25.10 80.41
C ALA A 26 -45.64 -25.44 79.13
N MET A 27 -46.94 -25.72 79.23
CA MET A 27 -47.78 -25.98 78.05
C MET A 27 -47.89 -24.75 77.14
N GLN A 28 -48.04 -23.55 77.70
CA GLN A 28 -48.05 -22.31 76.91
C GLN A 28 -46.70 -22.00 76.27
N ALA A 29 -45.59 -22.27 76.96
CA ALA A 29 -44.24 -22.11 76.42
C ALA A 29 -43.99 -23.09 75.27
N GLU A 30 -44.40 -24.34 75.40
CA GLU A 30 -44.33 -25.33 74.31
C GLU A 30 -45.17 -24.89 73.10
N LEU A 31 -46.37 -24.35 73.33
CA LEU A 31 -47.24 -23.87 72.27
C LEU A 31 -46.68 -22.64 71.55
N ARG A 32 -46.02 -21.72 72.28
CA ARG A 32 -45.31 -20.58 71.70
C ARG A 32 -44.10 -21.01 70.90
N HIS A 33 -43.26 -21.88 71.47
CA HIS A 33 -42.06 -22.40 70.80
C HIS A 33 -42.42 -23.22 69.55
N ALA A 34 -43.51 -23.99 69.58
CA ALA A 34 -44.02 -24.70 68.40
C ALA A 34 -44.50 -23.76 67.30
N ARG A 35 -45.11 -22.62 67.65
CA ARG A 35 -45.51 -21.58 66.69
C ARG A 35 -44.30 -20.86 66.11
N GLU A 36 -43.35 -20.46 66.94
CA GLU A 36 -42.11 -19.82 66.52
C GLU A 36 -41.28 -20.72 65.61
N LEU A 37 -41.18 -22.02 65.92
CA LEU A 37 -40.53 -23.00 65.03
C LEU A 37 -41.24 -23.12 63.68
N LYS A 38 -42.57 -23.07 63.68
CA LYS A 38 -43.37 -23.16 62.45
C LYS A 38 -43.19 -21.89 61.60
N GLU A 39 -43.20 -20.73 62.22
CA GLU A 39 -42.96 -19.44 61.56
C GLU A 39 -41.52 -19.32 61.05
N ALA A 40 -40.53 -19.73 61.83
CA ALA A 40 -39.12 -19.76 61.42
C ALA A 40 -38.88 -20.72 60.26
N LYS A 41 -39.53 -21.90 60.26
CA LYS A 41 -39.49 -22.83 59.12
C LYS A 41 -40.13 -22.22 57.87
N ALA A 42 -41.31 -21.64 57.98
CA ALA A 42 -41.98 -21.00 56.85
C ALA A 42 -41.16 -19.82 56.30
N ALA A 43 -40.53 -19.02 57.17
CA ALA A 43 -39.64 -17.93 56.75
C ALA A 43 -38.35 -18.45 56.08
N ALA A 44 -37.79 -19.56 56.55
CA ALA A 44 -36.62 -20.19 55.93
C ALA A 44 -36.97 -20.80 54.55
N GLU A 45 -38.12 -21.46 54.44
CA GLU A 45 -38.64 -22.00 53.17
C GLU A 45 -38.91 -20.87 52.15
N ALA A 46 -39.52 -19.76 52.59
CA ALA A 46 -39.75 -18.60 51.71
C ALA A 46 -38.43 -18.00 51.19
N LYS A 47 -37.40 -17.87 52.06
CA LYS A 47 -36.07 -17.40 51.65
C LYS A 47 -35.37 -18.37 50.70
N LEU A 48 -35.55 -19.68 50.92
CA LEU A 48 -35.02 -20.70 50.01
C LEU A 48 -35.67 -20.56 48.63
N ASP A 49 -37.00 -20.47 48.57
CA ASP A 49 -37.74 -20.31 47.32
C ASP A 49 -37.38 -19.02 46.57
N GLU A 50 -37.19 -17.91 47.29
CA GLU A 50 -36.75 -16.64 46.71
C GLU A 50 -35.34 -16.76 46.11
N SER A 51 -34.40 -17.35 46.86
CA SER A 51 -33.04 -17.58 46.36
C SER A 51 -33.02 -18.51 45.15
N LEU A 52 -33.84 -19.57 45.14
CA LEU A 52 -33.95 -20.47 44.01
C LEU A 52 -34.47 -19.75 42.77
N LYS A 53 -35.46 -18.87 42.92
CA LYS A 53 -35.95 -18.04 41.81
C LYS A 53 -34.86 -17.11 41.27
N GLU A 54 -34.12 -16.44 42.15
CA GLU A 54 -32.99 -15.59 41.76
C GLU A 54 -31.91 -16.38 41.01
N TYR A 55 -31.51 -17.55 41.50
CA TYR A 55 -30.55 -18.41 40.82
C TYR A 55 -31.08 -18.89 39.46
N THR A 56 -32.35 -19.28 39.35
CA THR A 56 -32.92 -19.69 38.06
C THR A 56 -32.95 -18.54 37.05
N ASN A 57 -33.28 -17.32 37.49
CA ASN A 57 -33.25 -16.13 36.64
C ASN A 57 -31.83 -15.79 36.21
N SER A 58 -30.86 -15.82 37.14
CA SER A 58 -29.45 -15.57 36.85
C SER A 58 -28.87 -16.57 35.85
N ILE A 59 -29.20 -17.86 36.01
CA ILE A 59 -28.80 -18.91 35.06
C ILE A 59 -29.41 -18.66 33.67
N ALA A 60 -30.66 -18.21 33.59
CA ALA A 60 -31.29 -17.91 32.31
C ALA A 60 -30.63 -16.72 31.60
N VAL A 61 -30.30 -15.64 32.34
CA VAL A 61 -29.58 -14.47 31.80
C VAL A 61 -28.19 -14.87 31.32
N LEU A 62 -27.41 -15.60 32.12
CA LEU A 62 -26.07 -16.03 31.74
C LEU A 62 -26.08 -16.95 30.51
N ARG A 63 -27.10 -17.81 30.36
CA ARG A 63 -27.25 -18.63 29.15
C ARG A 63 -27.50 -17.76 27.92
N ALA A 64 -28.40 -16.77 28.02
CA ALA A 64 -28.68 -15.85 26.92
C ALA A 64 -27.44 -15.03 26.53
N GLU A 65 -26.70 -14.50 27.51
CA GLU A 65 -25.45 -13.77 27.26
C GLU A 65 -24.38 -14.66 26.60
N MET A 66 -24.23 -15.90 27.08
CA MET A 66 -23.30 -16.86 26.47
C MET A 66 -23.69 -17.20 25.03
N GLU A 67 -24.99 -17.37 24.74
CA GLU A 67 -25.48 -17.58 23.38
C GLU A 67 -25.20 -16.38 22.48
N GLU A 68 -25.46 -15.15 22.94
CA GLU A 68 -25.14 -13.92 22.20
C GLU A 68 -23.63 -13.80 21.92
N GLU A 69 -22.79 -14.09 22.91
CA GLU A 69 -21.33 -14.05 22.80
C GLU A 69 -20.82 -15.10 21.79
N THR A 70 -21.40 -16.30 21.78
CA THR A 70 -21.06 -17.33 20.79
C THR A 70 -21.44 -16.92 19.37
N VAL A 71 -22.59 -16.27 19.20
CA VAL A 71 -23.03 -15.73 17.91
C VAL A 71 -22.10 -14.62 17.45
N ALA A 72 -21.72 -13.70 18.34
CA ALA A 72 -20.78 -12.61 18.04
C ALA A 72 -19.38 -13.13 17.67
N ARG A 73 -18.86 -14.13 18.41
CA ARG A 73 -17.58 -14.79 18.07
C ARG A 73 -17.62 -15.43 16.70
N LYS A 74 -18.72 -16.14 16.38
CA LYS A 74 -18.88 -16.76 15.06
C LYS A 74 -18.93 -15.71 13.95
N ALA A 75 -19.71 -14.64 14.14
CA ALA A 75 -19.77 -13.54 13.17
C ALA A 75 -18.40 -12.85 12.97
N ALA A 76 -17.61 -12.70 14.04
CA ALA A 76 -16.26 -12.16 13.95
C ALA A 76 -15.31 -13.10 13.19
N GLN A 77 -15.39 -14.41 13.44
CA GLN A 77 -14.62 -15.42 12.70
C GLN A 77 -14.97 -15.43 11.21
N ASP A 78 -16.27 -15.37 10.88
CA ASP A 78 -16.74 -15.31 9.49
C ASP A 78 -16.22 -14.04 8.80
N ARG A 79 -16.22 -12.89 9.49
CA ARG A 79 -15.68 -11.63 8.97
C ARG A 79 -14.17 -11.69 8.73
N LEU A 80 -13.41 -12.31 9.64
CA LEU A 80 -11.97 -12.51 9.45
C LEU A 80 -11.69 -13.40 8.25
N ALA A 81 -12.45 -14.49 8.08
CA ALA A 81 -12.31 -15.37 6.92
C ALA A 81 -12.60 -14.65 5.59
N LEU A 82 -13.59 -13.74 5.57
CA LEU A 82 -13.87 -12.90 4.41
C LEU A 82 -12.70 -11.95 4.09
N LEU A 83 -12.17 -11.25 5.09
CA LEU A 83 -11.04 -10.33 4.91
C LEU A 83 -9.78 -11.06 4.44
N GLU A 84 -9.52 -12.27 4.96
CA GLU A 84 -8.40 -13.10 4.49
C GLU A 84 -8.58 -13.54 3.03
N ALA A 85 -9.82 -13.82 2.60
CA ALA A 85 -10.11 -14.16 1.22
C ALA A 85 -9.89 -12.96 0.28
N GLU A 86 -10.40 -11.77 0.66
CA GLU A 86 -10.19 -10.52 -0.07
C GLU A 86 -8.70 -10.17 -0.15
N GLN A 87 -7.95 -10.30 0.95
CA GLN A 87 -6.51 -10.04 0.96
C GLN A 87 -5.76 -10.94 -0.03
N LYS A 88 -6.08 -12.24 -0.07
CA LYS A 88 -5.48 -13.17 -1.05
C LYS A 88 -5.80 -12.80 -2.49
N GLU A 89 -7.00 -12.27 -2.75
CA GLU A 89 -7.39 -11.80 -4.07
C GLU A 89 -6.59 -10.56 -4.48
N TYR A 90 -6.42 -9.59 -3.58
CA TYR A 90 -5.59 -8.41 -3.83
C TYR A 90 -4.12 -8.78 -4.07
N ASP A 91 -3.55 -9.67 -3.25
CA ASP A 91 -2.16 -10.14 -3.43
C ASP A 91 -1.98 -10.76 -4.82
N ARG A 92 -2.95 -11.59 -5.24
CA ARG A 92 -2.97 -12.19 -6.58
C ARG A 92 -3.03 -11.14 -7.68
N LEU A 93 -3.88 -10.12 -7.55
CA LEU A 93 -4.00 -9.04 -8.53
C LEU A 93 -2.71 -8.23 -8.65
N VAL A 94 -2.04 -7.95 -7.53
CA VAL A 94 -0.75 -7.27 -7.50
C VAL A 94 0.29 -8.08 -8.28
N LEU A 95 0.45 -9.37 -7.96
CA LEU A 95 1.37 -10.28 -8.62
C LEU A 95 1.12 -10.35 -10.14
N GLN A 96 -0.14 -10.46 -10.54
CA GLN A 96 -0.52 -10.49 -11.95
C GLN A 96 -0.19 -9.18 -12.66
N THR A 97 -0.50 -8.05 -12.03
CA THR A 97 -0.23 -6.72 -12.60
C THR A 97 1.26 -6.46 -12.72
N ASP A 98 2.03 -6.86 -11.72
CA ASP A 98 3.49 -6.77 -11.72
C ASP A 98 4.11 -7.62 -12.84
N ALA A 99 3.64 -8.86 -13.00
CA ALA A 99 4.08 -9.74 -14.07
C ALA A 99 3.74 -9.19 -15.46
N LEU A 100 2.55 -8.59 -15.63
CA LEU A 100 2.17 -7.92 -16.87
C LEU A 100 3.04 -6.69 -17.15
N ALA A 101 3.31 -5.86 -16.14
CA ALA A 101 4.19 -4.71 -16.27
C ALA A 101 5.61 -5.12 -16.68
N LEU A 102 6.15 -6.19 -16.07
CA LEU A 102 7.44 -6.74 -16.43
C LEU A 102 7.47 -7.26 -17.88
N ARG A 103 6.40 -7.93 -18.32
CA ARG A 103 6.29 -8.43 -19.70
C ARG A 103 6.25 -7.30 -20.73
N LEU A 104 5.54 -6.21 -20.44
CA LEU A 104 5.45 -5.06 -21.33
C LEU A 104 6.73 -4.22 -21.32
N PHE A 105 7.42 -4.15 -20.18
CA PHE A 105 8.57 -3.27 -19.98
C PHE A 105 9.74 -4.02 -19.30
N PRO A 106 10.39 -4.96 -20.00
CA PRO A 106 11.44 -5.79 -19.40
C PRO A 106 12.64 -4.99 -18.86
N HIS A 107 12.95 -3.85 -19.48
CA HIS A 107 14.05 -2.98 -19.06
C HIS A 107 13.81 -2.27 -17.73
N SER A 108 12.56 -2.20 -17.26
CA SER A 108 12.23 -1.60 -15.96
C SER A 108 12.62 -2.49 -14.77
N GLN A 109 12.96 -3.78 -15.02
CA GLN A 109 13.28 -4.74 -13.97
C GLN A 109 14.45 -4.32 -13.08
N ALA A 110 15.53 -3.79 -13.68
CA ALA A 110 16.70 -3.37 -12.91
C ALA A 110 16.36 -2.26 -11.92
N HIS A 111 15.53 -1.29 -12.34
CA HIS A 111 15.08 -0.21 -11.47
C HIS A 111 14.17 -0.72 -10.34
N ALA A 112 13.26 -1.63 -10.66
CA ALA A 112 12.35 -2.23 -9.70
C ALA A 112 13.10 -3.05 -8.61
N VAL A 113 14.06 -3.87 -9.02
CA VAL A 113 14.92 -4.66 -8.10
C VAL A 113 15.68 -3.73 -7.15
N ASN A 114 16.28 -2.67 -7.67
CA ASN A 114 17.01 -1.70 -6.84
C ASN A 114 16.09 -1.03 -5.82
N LYS A 115 14.88 -0.63 -6.22
CA LYS A 115 13.91 -0.02 -5.31
C LYS A 115 13.40 -0.97 -4.22
N VAL A 116 13.19 -2.24 -4.56
CA VAL A 116 12.87 -3.27 -3.57
C VAL A 116 14.04 -3.50 -2.61
N ALA A 117 15.26 -3.57 -3.12
CA ALA A 117 16.47 -3.73 -2.30
C ALA A 117 16.66 -2.54 -1.33
N GLU A 118 16.49 -1.30 -1.79
CA GLU A 118 16.50 -0.10 -0.95
C GLU A 118 15.49 -0.20 0.20
N ARG A 119 14.24 -0.56 -0.10
CA ARG A 119 13.18 -0.74 0.92
C ARG A 119 13.51 -1.85 1.92
N ARG A 120 14.06 -2.98 1.46
CA ARG A 120 14.43 -4.09 2.35
C ARG A 120 15.57 -3.71 3.31
N VAL A 121 16.51 -2.88 2.85
CA VAL A 121 17.56 -2.31 3.69
C VAL A 121 16.98 -1.33 4.71
N GLU A 122 16.06 -0.43 4.30
CA GLU A 122 15.37 0.50 5.21
C GLU A 122 14.57 -0.20 6.31
N GLN A 123 14.03 -1.38 6.02
CA GLN A 123 13.28 -2.20 6.99
C GLN A 123 14.15 -3.18 7.79
N GLU A 124 15.48 -3.12 7.67
CA GLU A 124 16.41 -4.01 8.37
C GLU A 124 16.04 -5.50 8.21
N MET A 125 15.57 -5.88 7.01
CA MET A 125 15.13 -7.24 6.72
C MET A 125 16.29 -8.23 6.89
N ALA A 126 16.10 -9.24 7.73
CA ALA A 126 17.13 -10.23 8.07
C ALA A 126 17.64 -11.04 6.86
N ASN A 127 16.82 -11.22 5.82
CA ASN A 127 17.22 -11.89 4.58
C ASN A 127 16.86 -11.04 3.34
N PRO A 128 17.82 -10.30 2.75
CA PRO A 128 17.58 -9.49 1.57
C PRO A 128 17.28 -10.31 0.30
N ASP A 129 17.63 -11.60 0.29
CA ASP A 129 17.46 -12.51 -0.85
C ASP A 129 16.20 -13.40 -0.73
N ALA A 130 15.35 -13.17 0.28
CA ALA A 130 14.08 -13.89 0.41
C ALA A 130 13.18 -13.66 -0.82
N PRO A 131 12.27 -14.61 -1.16
CA PRO A 131 11.24 -14.37 -2.16
C PRO A 131 10.49 -13.07 -1.91
N TRP A 132 10.04 -12.40 -2.97
CA TRP A 132 9.32 -11.13 -2.86
C TRP A 132 7.97 -11.33 -2.17
N ASP A 133 7.72 -10.53 -1.14
CA ASP A 133 6.42 -10.46 -0.51
C ASP A 133 5.43 -9.68 -1.42
N PRO A 134 4.10 -9.77 -1.21
CA PRO A 134 3.14 -9.02 -2.02
C PRO A 134 3.38 -7.50 -2.02
N TYR A 135 3.96 -6.97 -0.94
CA TYR A 135 4.29 -5.55 -0.82
C TYR A 135 5.55 -5.18 -1.61
N ASP A 136 6.56 -6.05 -1.71
CA ASP A 136 7.72 -5.92 -2.57
C ASP A 136 7.26 -5.84 -4.02
N HIS A 137 6.27 -6.66 -4.42
CA HIS A 137 5.65 -6.56 -5.74
C HIS A 137 4.92 -5.23 -5.95
N LEU A 138 4.26 -4.67 -4.94
CA LEU A 138 3.69 -3.31 -5.01
C LEU A 138 4.77 -2.23 -5.19
N VAL A 139 5.85 -2.30 -4.41
CA VAL A 139 6.99 -1.37 -4.52
C VAL A 139 7.61 -1.49 -5.91
N ALA A 140 7.85 -2.70 -6.38
CA ALA A 140 8.38 -2.98 -7.70
C ALA A 140 7.45 -2.42 -8.79
N LEU A 141 6.14 -2.67 -8.71
CA LEU A 141 5.15 -2.13 -9.64
C LEU A 141 5.18 -0.59 -9.65
N SER A 142 5.20 0.04 -8.48
CA SER A 142 5.26 1.50 -8.35
C SER A 142 6.52 2.08 -9.01
N ALA A 143 7.67 1.44 -8.79
CA ALA A 143 8.95 1.82 -9.39
C ALA A 143 8.92 1.70 -10.92
N ARG A 144 8.32 0.63 -11.46
CA ARG A 144 8.14 0.47 -12.91
C ARG A 144 7.25 1.56 -13.50
N VAL A 145 6.13 1.88 -12.85
CA VAL A 145 5.23 2.94 -13.30
C VAL A 145 5.89 4.31 -13.25
N GLN A 146 6.65 4.61 -12.20
CA GLN A 146 7.41 5.86 -12.11
C GLN A 146 8.49 5.95 -13.20
N HIS A 147 9.21 4.85 -13.46
CA HIS A 147 10.18 4.79 -14.54
C HIS A 147 9.54 5.03 -15.91
N MET A 148 8.33 4.51 -16.15
CA MET A 148 7.60 4.81 -17.39
C MET A 148 7.26 6.30 -17.51
N ARG A 149 6.81 6.95 -16.43
CA ARG A 149 6.46 8.38 -16.45
C ARG A 149 7.68 9.27 -16.71
N SER A 150 8.84 8.92 -16.16
CA SER A 150 10.07 9.67 -16.45
C SER A 150 10.53 9.44 -17.88
N VAL A 151 10.47 8.19 -18.37
CA VAL A 151 10.77 7.87 -19.77
C VAL A 151 9.85 8.64 -20.72
N ASP A 152 8.55 8.71 -20.45
CA ASP A 152 7.59 9.44 -21.29
C ASP A 152 7.93 10.94 -21.39
N ARG A 153 8.24 11.57 -20.25
CA ARG A 153 8.68 12.97 -20.23
C ARG A 153 9.98 13.19 -21.01
N HIS A 154 11.00 12.37 -20.74
CA HIS A 154 12.28 12.50 -21.42
C HIS A 154 12.21 12.14 -22.91
N LEU A 155 11.29 11.26 -23.30
CA LEU A 155 11.07 10.89 -24.69
C LEU A 155 10.43 12.05 -25.47
N ALA A 156 9.51 12.81 -24.85
CA ALA A 156 8.95 14.01 -25.43
C ALA A 156 10.04 15.06 -25.69
N ASP A 157 10.85 15.37 -24.66
CA ASP A 157 11.97 16.32 -24.79
C ASP A 157 12.99 15.87 -25.84
N LEU A 158 13.33 14.57 -25.87
CA LEU A 158 14.24 13.99 -26.84
C LEU A 158 13.70 14.13 -28.28
N LEU A 159 12.40 13.91 -28.48
CA LEU A 159 11.77 14.05 -29.78
C LEU A 159 11.79 15.51 -30.26
N ASP A 160 11.55 16.46 -29.36
CA ASP A 160 11.61 17.89 -29.67
C ASP A 160 13.02 18.31 -30.09
N VAL A 161 14.05 17.91 -29.33
CA VAL A 161 15.45 18.15 -29.68
C VAL A 161 15.80 17.47 -31.01
N ALA A 162 15.36 16.23 -31.23
CA ALA A 162 15.57 15.50 -32.47
C ALA A 162 14.94 16.20 -33.68
N ILE A 163 13.75 16.77 -33.52
CA ILE A 163 13.07 17.58 -34.54
C ILE A 163 13.84 18.87 -34.81
N GLN A 164 14.32 19.57 -33.77
CA GLN A 164 15.15 20.77 -33.93
C GLN A 164 16.43 20.48 -34.71
N ILE A 165 17.13 19.38 -34.39
CA ILE A 165 18.31 18.93 -35.14
C ILE A 165 17.97 18.66 -36.60
N CYS A 166 16.83 18.00 -36.87
CA CYS A 166 16.37 17.77 -38.25
C CYS A 166 16.15 19.09 -39.02
N LYS A 167 15.53 20.10 -38.39
CA LYS A 167 15.30 21.42 -39.00
C LYS A 167 16.61 22.12 -39.35
N VAL A 168 17.61 22.04 -38.46
CA VAL A 168 18.92 22.69 -38.68
C VAL A 168 19.70 22.00 -39.81
N LEU A 169 19.75 20.67 -39.83
CA LEU A 169 20.58 19.93 -40.78
C LEU A 169 19.97 19.87 -42.20
N TRP A 170 18.64 19.98 -42.30
CA TRP A 170 17.90 19.95 -43.57
C TRP A 170 16.82 21.05 -43.62
N PRO A 171 17.22 22.33 -43.74
CA PRO A 171 16.30 23.46 -43.63
C PRO A 171 15.25 23.55 -44.76
N LYS A 172 15.53 22.93 -45.91
CA LYS A 172 14.63 22.90 -47.07
C LYS A 172 13.75 21.65 -47.13
N GLU A 173 13.91 20.71 -46.20
CA GLU A 173 13.13 19.47 -46.16
C GLU A 173 12.04 19.52 -45.08
N PRO A 174 10.88 18.89 -45.30
CA PRO A 174 9.81 18.85 -44.31
C PRO A 174 10.25 18.07 -43.07
N VAL A 175 9.79 18.52 -41.89
CA VAL A 175 10.05 17.84 -40.61
C VAL A 175 9.39 16.46 -40.61
N PRO A 176 10.09 15.39 -40.17
CA PRO A 176 9.49 14.07 -40.12
C PRO A 176 8.29 14.02 -39.16
N ALA A 177 7.22 13.32 -39.57
CA ALA A 177 5.96 13.29 -38.82
C ALA A 177 5.93 12.30 -37.64
N ASN A 178 6.86 11.35 -37.57
CA ASN A 178 6.89 10.33 -36.52
C ASN A 178 8.32 10.01 -36.05
N ILE A 179 8.44 9.40 -34.87
CA ILE A 179 9.74 9.11 -34.24
C ILE A 179 10.60 8.16 -35.08
N THR A 180 9.99 7.22 -35.82
CA THR A 180 10.70 6.27 -36.67
C THR A 180 11.38 6.96 -37.84
N LEU A 181 10.68 7.89 -38.51
CA LEU A 181 11.21 8.69 -39.60
C LEU A 181 12.27 9.68 -39.09
N THR A 182 12.05 10.30 -37.93
CA THR A 182 13.06 11.15 -37.28
C THR A 182 14.33 10.37 -36.98
N THR A 183 14.21 9.17 -36.40
CA THR A 183 15.35 8.30 -36.08
C THR A 183 16.10 7.88 -37.35
N ASN A 184 15.39 7.46 -38.39
CA ASN A 184 16.01 7.07 -39.65
C ASN A 184 16.73 8.25 -40.34
N ARG A 185 16.18 9.45 -40.28
CA ARG A 185 16.86 10.65 -40.79
C ARG A 185 18.10 10.98 -39.96
N LEU A 186 18.02 10.89 -38.63
CA LEU A 186 19.15 11.16 -37.74
C LEU A 186 20.30 10.15 -37.89
N LYS A 187 20.06 8.91 -38.31
CA LYS A 187 21.14 7.98 -38.68
C LYS A 187 22.08 8.55 -39.75
N HIS A 188 21.58 9.46 -40.59
CA HIS A 188 22.37 10.12 -41.64
C HIS A 188 22.89 11.51 -41.23
N ALA A 189 22.59 11.99 -40.02
CA ALA A 189 23.02 13.31 -39.53
C ALA A 189 24.55 13.46 -39.56
N GLY A 190 25.30 12.45 -39.15
CA GLY A 190 26.77 12.51 -39.15
C GLY A 190 27.39 12.65 -40.56
N ARG A 191 26.73 12.14 -41.60
CA ARG A 191 27.13 12.39 -42.99
C ARG A 191 26.81 13.84 -43.37
N ARG A 192 25.59 14.29 -43.05
CA ARG A 192 25.13 15.64 -43.37
C ARG A 192 26.00 16.74 -42.72
N ILE A 193 26.36 16.58 -41.46
CA ILE A 193 27.27 17.48 -40.73
C ILE A 193 28.63 17.56 -41.43
N ARG A 194 29.18 16.43 -41.89
CA ARG A 194 30.45 16.44 -42.65
C ARG A 194 30.33 17.20 -43.97
N GLU A 195 29.23 17.00 -44.71
CA GLU A 195 28.97 17.76 -45.94
C GLU A 195 28.84 19.26 -45.67
N TRP A 196 28.17 19.64 -44.58
CA TRP A 196 28.09 21.03 -44.13
C TRP A 196 29.47 21.59 -43.80
N LYS A 197 30.28 20.88 -43.00
CA LYS A 197 31.63 21.29 -42.63
C LYS A 197 32.52 21.50 -43.86
N CYS A 198 32.54 20.54 -44.79
CA CYS A 198 33.34 20.66 -46.01
C CYS A 198 32.85 21.80 -46.91
N SER A 199 31.55 22.07 -46.94
CA SER A 199 31.00 23.20 -47.70
C SER A 199 31.33 24.54 -47.05
N ALA A 200 31.23 24.64 -45.73
CA ALA A 200 31.58 25.85 -44.99
C ALA A 200 33.08 26.17 -45.13
N ALA A 201 33.95 25.16 -45.04
CA ALA A 201 35.38 25.32 -45.28
C ALA A 201 35.67 25.82 -46.70
N ARG A 202 34.97 25.29 -47.72
CA ARG A 202 35.09 25.76 -49.11
C ARG A 202 34.62 27.21 -49.26
N ALA A 203 33.44 27.55 -48.75
CA ALA A 203 32.93 28.92 -48.82
C ALA A 203 33.85 29.92 -48.09
N GLY A 204 34.41 29.51 -46.94
CA GLY A 204 35.39 30.31 -46.21
C GLY A 204 36.71 30.50 -46.97
N ALA A 205 37.20 29.45 -47.63
CA ALA A 205 38.38 29.55 -48.49
C ALA A 205 38.13 30.46 -49.70
N ASP A 206 36.99 30.33 -50.36
CA ASP A 206 36.61 31.20 -51.49
C ASP A 206 36.49 32.67 -51.05
N ALA A 207 35.90 32.92 -49.86
CA ALA A 207 35.83 34.27 -49.29
C ALA A 207 37.22 34.84 -48.95
N ALA A 208 38.10 34.04 -48.34
CA ALA A 208 39.47 34.45 -48.02
C ALA A 208 40.29 34.76 -49.29
N LEU A 209 40.15 33.94 -50.33
CA LEU A 209 40.79 34.19 -51.62
C LEU A 209 40.28 35.48 -52.28
N ARG A 210 38.97 35.76 -52.23
CA ARG A 210 38.42 37.03 -52.71
C ARG A 210 39.02 38.24 -51.98
N ILE A 211 39.20 38.15 -50.66
CA ILE A 211 39.85 39.19 -49.87
C ILE A 211 41.32 39.34 -50.28
N ALA A 212 42.06 38.24 -50.43
CA ALA A 212 43.45 38.28 -50.86
C ALA A 212 43.60 38.93 -52.25
N CYS A 213 42.71 38.61 -53.19
CA CYS A 213 42.70 39.24 -54.52
C CYS A 213 42.37 40.73 -54.47
N SER A 214 41.62 41.20 -53.47
CA SER A 214 41.37 42.65 -53.30
C SER A 214 42.59 43.44 -52.82
N TRP A 215 43.64 42.77 -52.35
CA TRP A 215 44.89 43.39 -51.89
C TRP A 215 46.02 43.27 -52.92
N TYR A 216 45.87 42.38 -53.89
CA TYR A 216 46.87 42.07 -54.91
C TYR A 216 46.18 42.02 -56.27
N ASP A 217 46.21 43.15 -56.99
CA ASP A 217 45.51 43.34 -58.27
C ASP A 217 46.04 42.41 -59.39
N ASP A 218 47.28 41.91 -59.25
CA ASP A 218 47.92 41.02 -60.22
C ASP A 218 47.64 39.52 -59.96
N LEU A 219 46.81 39.17 -58.97
CA LEU A 219 46.54 37.78 -58.62
C LEU A 219 45.52 37.15 -59.59
N ASP A 220 46.01 36.37 -60.56
CA ASP A 220 45.16 35.72 -61.57
C ASP A 220 44.40 34.50 -61.00
N LEU A 221 43.10 34.69 -60.76
CA LEU A 221 42.19 33.63 -60.31
C LEU A 221 41.94 32.57 -61.38
N ASP A 222 42.02 32.90 -62.67
CA ASP A 222 41.80 31.95 -63.76
C ASP A 222 42.94 30.93 -63.84
N ALA A 223 44.16 31.34 -63.48
CA ALA A 223 45.28 30.43 -63.29
C ALA A 223 45.02 29.43 -62.14
N PHE A 224 44.47 29.87 -61.01
CA PHE A 224 44.12 28.95 -59.90
C PHE A 224 42.91 28.07 -60.21
N HIS A 225 41.92 28.59 -60.94
CA HIS A 225 40.77 27.82 -61.39
C HIS A 225 41.17 26.76 -62.43
N SER A 226 42.10 27.07 -63.35
CA SER A 226 42.62 26.08 -64.31
C SER A 226 43.40 24.95 -63.64
N LEU A 227 44.15 25.23 -62.57
CA LEU A 227 44.78 24.22 -61.70
C LEU A 227 43.78 23.28 -61.01
N ARG A 228 42.52 23.70 -60.88
CA ARG A 228 41.43 22.92 -60.27
C ARG A 228 40.48 22.29 -61.28
N ALA A 229 40.63 22.58 -62.58
CA ALA A 229 39.65 22.22 -63.60
C ALA A 229 39.34 20.71 -63.67
N ASP A 230 40.29 19.86 -63.30
CA ASP A 230 40.13 18.40 -63.27
C ASP A 230 39.64 17.85 -61.92
N ALA A 231 39.36 18.71 -60.94
CA ALA A 231 38.87 18.27 -59.64
C ALA A 231 37.49 17.59 -59.80
N PRO A 232 37.27 16.39 -59.23
CA PRO A 232 36.00 15.65 -59.29
C PRO A 232 34.77 16.38 -58.68
N THR A 233 34.96 17.60 -58.21
CA THR A 233 33.94 18.46 -57.60
C THR A 233 33.44 19.57 -58.52
N ASP A 234 34.11 19.82 -59.64
CA ASP A 234 33.73 20.82 -60.65
C ASP A 234 33.30 20.16 -61.98
N THR A 235 33.75 18.93 -62.24
CA THR A 235 33.38 18.11 -63.43
C THR A 235 32.13 17.25 -63.25
N ASP A 236 31.74 16.90 -62.03
CA ASP A 236 30.56 16.06 -61.76
C ASP A 236 29.30 16.95 -61.59
N PRO A 237 28.35 16.95 -62.54
CA PRO A 237 27.17 17.81 -62.52
C PRO A 237 26.29 17.57 -61.28
N ALA A 238 26.30 16.36 -60.70
CA ALA A 238 25.54 16.07 -59.49
C ALA A 238 26.16 16.72 -58.23
N ARG A 239 27.48 16.94 -58.22
CA ARG A 239 28.19 17.64 -57.14
C ARG A 239 28.14 19.15 -57.31
N THR A 240 28.08 19.63 -58.54
CA THR A 240 27.90 21.04 -58.90
C THR A 240 26.48 21.52 -58.57
N ALA A 241 25.44 20.76 -58.92
CA ALA A 241 24.06 21.05 -58.57
C ALA A 241 23.84 21.13 -57.04
N LYS A 242 24.46 20.23 -56.27
CA LYS A 242 24.44 20.25 -54.79
C LYS A 242 25.03 21.52 -54.16
N ARG A 243 25.79 22.33 -54.90
CA ARG A 243 26.28 23.64 -54.45
C ARG A 243 25.27 24.76 -54.72
N GLN A 244 24.58 24.72 -55.86
CA GLN A 244 23.63 25.75 -56.28
C GLN A 244 22.29 25.67 -55.51
N ASP A 245 21.90 24.47 -55.06
CA ASP A 245 20.71 24.24 -54.25
C ASP A 245 20.85 24.66 -52.76
N ARG A 246 21.92 25.36 -52.38
CA ARG A 246 22.14 25.85 -51.01
C ARG A 246 21.82 27.33 -50.89
#